data_AF-A0A8C6ZLH4-F1
#
_entry.id   AF-A0A8C6ZLH4-F1
#
_cell.length_a   1.000
_cell.length_b   1.000
_cell.length_c   1.000
_cell.angle_alpha   90.00
_cell.angle_beta   90.00
_cell.angle_gamma   90.00
#
_symmetry.space_group_name_H-M   'P 1'
#
loop_
_entity.id
_entity.type
_entity.pdbx_description
1 polymer ?
#
loop_
_entity_poly.entity_id
_entity_poly.type
_entity_poly.pdbx_seq_one_letter_code
_entity_poly.pdbx_strand_id
1 'polypeptide(L)'
;MTMELGGKVTIDCEKTNHRAELEFKLKPFFGGSTSINQISGKIKSGEEVLASLDGHWDGEVHINELKSGNTEIFWNPTSEVRRQRLKRHIVLFEEQTDFESERLWQHVTSAINKGDQHKATQEKFVLEEEQRNAARERKENGTEWKPLLFQHDAVTNEWRYKYEDLRPWDPLNDIAQFEKNGILQTMERHLSTGMSAKDCRRRKASDQPSNHSQNTESSCSTPESVQELSDDDGKYLGFESLCTQCGKEMNHLKEIHSAVLSLQKAQQDIHRNLSSLNKKSFHRKGSSGSFLLDSRCWFLLCIFLTCQLFINYVLK
;
A
#
# COMPACT_ATOMS: atom_id res chain seq x y z
N MET A 1 -30.50 -12.84 3.83
CA MET A 1 -30.65 -11.57 3.08
C MET A 1 -29.64 -11.63 1.94
N THR A 2 -30.04 -11.30 0.71
CA THR A 2 -29.16 -11.22 -0.46
C THR A 2 -29.04 -9.75 -0.89
N MET A 3 -27.89 -9.39 -1.43
CA MET A 3 -27.67 -8.09 -2.08
C MET A 3 -27.82 -8.30 -3.59
N GLU A 4 -28.62 -7.46 -4.25
CA GLU A 4 -28.76 -7.45 -5.70
C GLU A 4 -28.28 -6.09 -6.24
N LEU A 5 -27.63 -6.11 -7.40
CA LEU A 5 -27.32 -4.91 -8.18
C LEU A 5 -28.48 -4.65 -9.14
N GLY A 6 -28.90 -3.39 -9.26
CA GLY A 6 -30.04 -3.02 -10.10
C GLY A 6 -29.88 -1.64 -10.72
N GLY A 7 -30.37 -1.50 -11.96
CA GLY A 7 -30.38 -0.23 -12.68
C GLY A 7 -29.34 -0.15 -13.79
N LYS A 8 -29.22 1.04 -14.39
CA LYS A 8 -28.40 1.28 -15.58
C LYS A 8 -27.10 2.00 -15.24
N VAL A 9 -26.02 1.61 -15.91
CA VAL A 9 -24.69 2.20 -15.82
C VAL A 9 -24.23 2.53 -17.24
N THR A 10 -23.74 3.74 -17.45
CA THR A 10 -23.15 4.17 -18.73
C THR A 10 -21.67 4.44 -18.53
N ILE A 11 -20.85 3.99 -19.47
CA ILE A 11 -19.41 4.28 -19.54
C ILE A 11 -19.16 4.97 -20.87
N ASP A 12 -18.72 6.23 -20.82
CA ASP A 12 -18.47 7.07 -21.98
C ASP A 12 -16.97 7.30 -22.19
N CYS A 13 -16.52 7.31 -23.45
CA CYS A 13 -15.15 7.67 -23.84
C CYS A 13 -15.17 8.79 -24.89
N GLU A 14 -15.12 10.04 -24.43
CA GLU A 14 -15.17 11.23 -25.29
C GLU A 14 -14.12 11.21 -26.41
N LYS A 15 -12.89 10.76 -26.10
CA LYS A 15 -11.76 10.70 -27.06
C LYS A 15 -12.01 9.80 -28.26
N THR A 16 -12.87 8.78 -28.11
CA THR A 16 -13.15 7.78 -29.15
C THR A 16 -14.62 7.77 -29.60
N ASN A 17 -15.47 8.59 -28.97
CA ASN A 17 -16.92 8.58 -29.14
C ASN A 17 -17.58 7.19 -28.93
N HIS A 18 -16.97 6.35 -28.09
CA HIS A 18 -17.52 5.05 -27.70
C HIS A 18 -18.34 5.16 -26.42
N ARG A 19 -19.44 4.41 -26.34
CA ARG A 19 -20.34 4.32 -25.19
C ARG A 19 -20.69 2.87 -24.91
N ALA A 20 -20.53 2.43 -23.66
CA ALA A 20 -21.12 1.19 -23.16
C ALA A 20 -22.32 1.51 -22.26
N GLU A 21 -23.48 0.94 -22.57
CA GLU A 21 -24.69 0.99 -21.76
C GLU A 21 -24.90 -0.40 -21.14
N LEU A 22 -24.89 -0.50 -19.82
CA LEU A 22 -25.11 -1.73 -19.05
C LEU A 22 -26.37 -1.59 -18.18
N GLU A 23 -27.10 -2.69 -18.01
CA GLU A 23 -28.26 -2.79 -17.13
C GLU A 23 -28.10 -4.02 -16.24
N PHE A 24 -28.02 -3.78 -14.94
CA PHE A 24 -28.09 -4.81 -13.90
C PHE A 24 -29.57 -5.07 -13.60
N LYS A 25 -30.00 -6.32 -13.78
CA LYS A 25 -31.40 -6.71 -13.64
C LYS A 25 -31.66 -7.27 -12.25
N LEU A 26 -32.62 -6.64 -11.58
CA LEU A 26 -33.22 -7.17 -10.34
C LEU A 26 -34.01 -8.45 -10.64
N LYS A 27 -34.11 -9.34 -9.66
CA LYS A 27 -34.86 -10.58 -9.82
C LYS A 27 -36.35 -10.30 -10.10
N PRO A 28 -36.93 -10.76 -11.23
CA PRO A 28 -38.35 -10.57 -11.52
C PRO A 28 -39.24 -11.44 -10.62
N PHE A 29 -40.46 -10.96 -10.35
CA PHE A 29 -41.43 -11.62 -9.44
C PHE A 29 -41.75 -13.08 -9.80
N PHE A 30 -41.75 -13.42 -11.09
CA PHE A 30 -42.00 -14.78 -11.58
C PHE A 30 -40.73 -15.50 -12.06
N GLY A 31 -39.55 -15.01 -11.65
CA GLY A 31 -38.24 -15.55 -12.01
C GLY A 31 -37.72 -16.62 -11.06
N GLY A 32 -37.10 -17.66 -11.62
CA GLY A 32 -36.38 -18.70 -10.87
C GLY A 32 -35.06 -18.21 -10.26
N SER A 33 -34.22 -19.12 -9.81
CA SER A 33 -32.85 -18.81 -9.39
C SER A 33 -31.96 -18.33 -10.55
N THR A 34 -32.27 -18.74 -11.78
CA THR A 34 -31.53 -18.38 -13.02
C THR A 34 -31.75 -16.93 -13.48
N SER A 35 -32.57 -16.14 -12.78
CA SER A 35 -32.79 -14.71 -13.08
C SER A 35 -32.23 -13.77 -12.02
N ILE A 36 -31.36 -14.25 -11.13
CA ILE A 36 -30.58 -13.40 -10.22
C ILE A 36 -29.30 -12.93 -10.91
N ASN A 37 -28.77 -11.78 -10.50
CA ASN A 37 -27.47 -11.25 -10.93
C ASN A 37 -27.30 -11.08 -12.45
N GLN A 38 -28.40 -11.05 -13.21
CA GLN A 38 -28.36 -10.88 -14.66
C GLN A 38 -27.87 -9.48 -15.03
N ILE A 39 -27.10 -9.42 -16.11
CA ILE A 39 -26.78 -8.17 -16.80
C ILE A 39 -27.15 -8.26 -18.27
N SER A 40 -27.40 -7.11 -18.88
CA SER A 40 -27.33 -6.96 -20.34
C SER A 40 -26.83 -5.59 -20.72
N GLY A 41 -26.24 -5.44 -21.89
CA GLY A 41 -25.75 -4.15 -22.35
C GLY A 41 -25.49 -4.06 -23.84
N LYS A 42 -25.03 -2.89 -24.27
CA LYS A 42 -24.67 -2.57 -25.65
C LYS A 42 -23.42 -1.70 -25.66
N ILE A 43 -22.51 -1.99 -26.58
CA ILE A 43 -21.35 -1.15 -26.89
C ILE A 43 -21.65 -0.44 -28.21
N LYS A 44 -21.49 0.88 -28.24
CA LYS A 44 -21.80 1.76 -29.37
C LYS A 44 -20.59 2.62 -29.75
N SER A 45 -20.54 3.01 -31.01
CA SER A 45 -19.70 4.09 -31.53
C SER A 45 -20.62 5.14 -32.15
N GLY A 46 -20.81 6.27 -31.47
CA GLY A 46 -21.92 7.18 -31.76
C GLY A 46 -23.28 6.49 -31.62
N GLU A 47 -24.07 6.45 -32.69
CA GLU A 47 -25.37 5.78 -32.73
C GLU A 47 -25.29 4.30 -33.15
N GLU A 48 -24.20 3.86 -33.77
CA GLU A 48 -24.03 2.48 -34.25
C GLU A 48 -23.78 1.52 -33.08
N VAL A 49 -24.59 0.45 -32.97
CA VAL A 49 -24.36 -0.64 -32.02
C VAL A 49 -23.32 -1.60 -32.61
N LEU A 50 -22.17 -1.73 -31.94
CA LEU A 50 -21.08 -2.62 -32.36
C LEU A 50 -21.25 -4.03 -31.78
N ALA A 51 -21.65 -4.13 -30.52
CA ALA A 51 -21.83 -5.39 -29.81
C ALA A 51 -22.90 -5.32 -28.72
N SER A 52 -23.44 -6.47 -28.32
CA SER A 52 -24.27 -6.62 -27.11
C SER A 52 -23.60 -7.52 -26.06
N LEU A 53 -23.86 -7.23 -24.80
CA LEU A 53 -23.43 -8.02 -23.64
C LEU A 53 -24.65 -8.66 -22.99
N ASP A 54 -24.54 -9.90 -22.53
CA ASP A 54 -25.57 -10.58 -21.73
C ASP A 54 -24.98 -11.68 -20.85
N GLY A 55 -25.63 -12.00 -19.73
CA GLY A 55 -25.20 -13.05 -18.81
C GLY A 55 -25.35 -12.65 -17.35
N HIS A 56 -24.40 -13.04 -16.50
CA HIS A 56 -24.43 -12.86 -15.04
C HIS A 56 -23.13 -12.22 -14.53
N TRP A 57 -23.22 -11.13 -13.74
CA TRP A 57 -22.01 -10.40 -13.30
C TRP A 57 -21.14 -11.18 -12.30
N ASP A 58 -21.71 -12.16 -11.60
CA ASP A 58 -21.05 -13.11 -10.70
C ASP A 58 -20.64 -14.42 -11.39
N GLY A 59 -20.97 -14.59 -12.67
CA GLY A 59 -20.71 -15.77 -13.50
C GLY A 59 -20.29 -15.37 -14.92
N GLU A 60 -20.80 -16.09 -15.92
CA GLU A 60 -20.45 -15.85 -17.31
C GLU A 60 -21.22 -14.68 -17.92
N VAL A 61 -20.49 -13.80 -18.59
CA VAL A 61 -21.00 -12.74 -19.47
C VAL A 61 -20.45 -13.02 -20.85
N HIS A 62 -21.34 -13.04 -21.84
CA HIS A 62 -21.01 -13.18 -23.25
C HIS A 62 -21.04 -11.80 -23.93
N ILE A 63 -20.18 -11.62 -24.92
CA ILE A 63 -20.25 -10.53 -25.88
C ILE A 63 -20.64 -11.10 -27.25
N ASN A 64 -21.55 -10.43 -27.93
CA ASN A 64 -22.02 -10.77 -29.26
C ASN A 64 -21.68 -9.60 -30.19
N GLU A 65 -20.75 -9.81 -31.11
CA GLU A 65 -20.38 -8.81 -32.12
C GLU A 65 -21.41 -8.76 -33.25
N LEU A 66 -22.00 -7.58 -33.50
CA LEU A 66 -23.11 -7.47 -34.44
C LEU A 66 -22.67 -7.57 -35.92
N LYS A 67 -21.41 -7.24 -36.22
CA LYS A 67 -20.85 -7.24 -37.59
C LYS A 67 -20.33 -8.61 -38.03
N SER A 68 -19.75 -9.38 -37.11
CA SER A 68 -19.23 -10.72 -37.38
C SER A 68 -20.25 -11.83 -37.09
N GLY A 69 -21.23 -11.56 -36.20
CA GLY A 69 -22.15 -12.57 -35.68
C GLY A 69 -21.52 -13.51 -34.65
N ASN A 70 -20.30 -13.24 -34.22
CA ASN A 70 -19.57 -14.06 -33.26
C ASN A 70 -20.06 -13.79 -31.83
N THR A 71 -20.26 -14.88 -31.07
CA THR A 71 -20.51 -14.85 -29.62
C THR A 71 -19.31 -15.47 -28.90
N GLU A 72 -18.74 -14.77 -27.93
CA GLU A 72 -17.65 -15.27 -27.10
C GLU A 72 -17.84 -14.93 -25.61
N ILE A 73 -17.10 -15.60 -24.73
CA ILE A 73 -17.11 -15.31 -23.29
C ILE A 73 -16.28 -14.04 -23.04
N PHE A 74 -16.96 -12.96 -22.69
CA PHE A 74 -16.34 -11.67 -22.34
C PHE A 74 -15.77 -11.66 -20.92
N TRP A 75 -16.49 -12.26 -19.98
CA TRP A 75 -16.08 -12.32 -18.57
C TRP A 75 -16.56 -13.60 -17.92
N ASN A 76 -15.68 -14.23 -17.14
CA ASN A 76 -16.03 -15.30 -16.22
C ASN A 76 -15.10 -15.18 -14.98
N PRO A 77 -15.63 -14.93 -13.77
CA PRO A 77 -14.84 -14.77 -12.56
C PRO A 77 -14.43 -16.14 -12.01
N THR A 78 -13.67 -16.91 -12.79
CA THR A 78 -13.16 -18.23 -12.40
C THR A 78 -12.23 -18.14 -11.19
N SER A 79 -11.97 -19.27 -10.52
CA SER A 79 -10.99 -19.34 -9.44
C SER A 79 -9.59 -18.90 -9.87
N GLU A 80 -9.25 -19.03 -11.15
CA GLU A 80 -7.96 -18.59 -11.69
C GLU A 80 -7.89 -17.07 -11.86
N VAL A 81 -8.89 -16.46 -12.50
CA VAL A 81 -9.01 -15.00 -12.62
C VAL A 81 -9.02 -14.34 -11.23
N ARG A 82 -9.65 -14.98 -10.24
CA ARG A 82 -9.62 -14.52 -8.83
C ARG A 82 -8.23 -14.59 -8.19
N ARG A 83 -7.40 -15.59 -8.53
CA ARG A 83 -6.00 -15.70 -8.05
C ARG A 83 -5.06 -14.67 -8.70
N GLN A 84 -5.35 -14.27 -9.94
CA GLN A 84 -4.58 -13.27 -10.68
C GLN A 84 -4.85 -11.81 -10.24
N ARG A 85 -5.81 -11.58 -9.34
CA ARG A 85 -6.12 -10.24 -8.81
C ARG A 85 -4.89 -9.63 -8.13
N LEU A 86 -4.66 -8.34 -8.37
CA LEU A 86 -3.64 -7.56 -7.67
C LEU A 86 -3.82 -7.68 -6.15
N LYS A 87 -2.71 -7.91 -5.45
CA LYS A 87 -2.71 -7.99 -3.99
C LYS A 87 -3.05 -6.63 -3.41
N ARG A 88 -4.13 -6.56 -2.61
CA ARG A 88 -4.41 -5.36 -1.81
C ARG A 88 -3.34 -5.24 -0.72
N HIS A 89 -2.57 -4.17 -0.75
CA HIS A 89 -1.73 -3.73 0.37
C HIS A 89 -2.59 -2.93 1.35
N ILE A 90 -2.32 -3.09 2.65
CA ILE A 90 -3.01 -2.39 3.74
C ILE A 90 -1.94 -1.87 4.70
N VAL A 91 -2.20 -0.69 5.30
CA VAL A 91 -1.36 -0.13 6.36
C VAL A 91 -1.50 -0.99 7.62
N LEU A 92 -0.39 -1.32 8.28
CA LEU A 92 -0.42 -2.13 9.51
C LEU A 92 -1.16 -1.37 10.62
N PHE A 93 -1.95 -2.09 11.41
CA PHE A 93 -2.84 -1.48 12.42
C PHE A 93 -2.10 -0.57 13.42
N GLU A 94 -0.87 -0.94 13.78
CA GLU A 94 0.02 -0.18 14.66
C GLU A 94 0.55 1.12 14.03
N GLU A 95 0.57 1.20 12.69
CA GLU A 95 1.02 2.35 11.89
C GLU A 95 -0.14 3.28 11.50
N GLN A 96 -1.40 2.81 11.58
CA GLN A 96 -2.59 3.61 11.29
C GLN A 96 -2.79 4.76 12.27
N THR A 97 -3.20 5.91 11.75
CA THR A 97 -3.63 7.10 12.50
C THR A 97 -5.06 6.95 13.06
N ASP A 98 -5.41 7.73 14.09
CA ASP A 98 -6.66 7.54 14.84
C ASP A 98 -7.96 7.73 14.02
N PHE A 99 -7.90 8.38 12.86
CA PHE A 99 -9.04 8.57 11.96
C PHE A 99 -9.08 7.62 10.76
N GLU A 100 -8.12 6.70 10.63
CA GLU A 100 -8.18 5.63 9.63
C GLU A 100 -9.23 4.58 10.00
N SER A 101 -9.96 4.07 8.99
CA SER A 101 -11.24 3.41 9.24
C SER A 101 -11.14 2.13 10.07
N GLU A 102 -10.09 1.32 9.94
CA GLU A 102 -9.96 0.09 10.72
C GLU A 102 -9.65 0.40 12.20
N ARG A 103 -8.74 1.34 12.47
CA ARG A 103 -8.44 1.85 13.82
C ARG A 103 -9.62 2.59 14.46
N LEU A 104 -10.28 3.49 13.74
CA LEU A 104 -11.42 4.27 14.23
C LEU A 104 -12.62 3.38 14.58
N TRP A 105 -12.91 2.36 13.76
CA TRP A 105 -14.03 1.44 13.98
C TRP A 105 -13.66 0.17 14.76
N GLN A 106 -12.45 0.07 15.33
CA GLN A 106 -11.92 -1.15 15.94
C GLN A 106 -12.84 -1.77 17.01
N HIS A 107 -13.44 -0.95 17.87
CA HIS A 107 -14.26 -1.44 18.99
C HIS A 107 -15.62 -1.96 18.54
N VAL A 108 -16.25 -1.24 17.60
CA VAL A 108 -17.49 -1.66 16.92
C VAL A 108 -17.27 -2.99 16.19
N THR A 109 -16.22 -3.07 15.37
CA THR A 109 -15.85 -4.29 14.63
C THR A 109 -15.52 -5.46 15.57
N SER A 110 -14.81 -5.20 16.68
CA SER A 110 -14.51 -6.23 17.69
C SER A 110 -15.77 -6.77 18.38
N ALA A 111 -16.77 -5.92 18.63
CA ALA A 111 -18.04 -6.34 19.22
C ALA A 111 -18.90 -7.13 18.23
N ILE A 112 -19.00 -6.67 16.97
CA ILE A 112 -19.69 -7.38 15.88
C ILE A 112 -19.09 -8.78 15.68
N ASN A 113 -17.75 -8.89 15.62
CA ASN A 113 -17.06 -10.17 15.47
C ASN A 113 -17.26 -11.13 16.66
N LYS A 114 -17.69 -10.63 17.83
CA LYS A 114 -18.06 -11.43 19.01
C LYS A 114 -19.55 -11.72 19.11
N GLY A 115 -20.38 -11.19 18.19
CA GLY A 115 -21.84 -11.28 18.25
C GLY A 115 -22.50 -10.39 19.32
N ASP A 116 -21.76 -9.47 19.93
CA ASP A 116 -22.27 -8.59 20.98
C ASP A 116 -22.90 -7.32 20.36
N GLN A 117 -24.17 -7.45 19.98
CA GLN A 117 -24.92 -6.37 19.33
C GLN A 117 -25.16 -5.17 20.25
N HIS A 118 -25.30 -5.38 21.57
CA HIS A 118 -25.48 -4.30 22.54
C HIS A 118 -24.21 -3.46 22.64
N LYS A 119 -23.05 -4.13 22.80
CA LYS A 119 -21.77 -3.43 22.80
C LYS A 119 -21.46 -2.76 21.46
N ALA A 120 -21.71 -3.42 20.33
CA ALA A 120 -21.51 -2.82 19.01
C ALA A 120 -22.32 -1.51 18.85
N THR A 121 -23.56 -1.49 19.36
CA THR A 121 -24.41 -0.29 19.37
C THR A 121 -23.86 0.80 20.29
N GLN A 122 -23.35 0.43 21.48
CA GLN A 122 -22.76 1.37 22.43
C GLN A 122 -21.47 2.02 21.89
N GLU A 123 -20.53 1.23 21.38
CA GLU A 123 -19.26 1.72 20.82
C GLU A 123 -19.52 2.61 19.58
N LYS A 124 -20.52 2.25 18.75
CA LYS A 124 -20.97 3.08 17.62
C LYS A 124 -21.54 4.43 18.09
N PHE A 125 -22.35 4.42 19.15
CA PHE A 125 -22.92 5.65 19.71
C PHE A 125 -21.84 6.59 20.25
N VAL A 126 -20.81 6.07 20.92
CA VAL A 126 -19.68 6.88 21.43
C VAL A 126 -18.98 7.61 20.28
N LEU A 127 -18.58 6.88 19.23
CA LEU A 127 -17.93 7.41 18.03
C LEU A 127 -18.80 8.48 17.34
N GLU A 128 -20.10 8.21 17.15
CA GLU A 128 -21.02 9.16 16.52
C GLU A 128 -21.26 10.41 17.39
N GLU A 129 -21.29 10.28 18.71
CA GLU A 129 -21.47 11.41 19.63
C GLU A 129 -20.23 12.31 19.67
N GLU A 130 -19.02 11.75 19.64
CA GLU A 130 -17.77 12.50 19.49
C GLU A 130 -17.77 13.32 18.19
N GLN A 131 -18.17 12.72 17.07
CA GLN A 131 -18.30 13.43 15.78
C GLN A 131 -19.37 14.52 15.81
N ARG A 132 -20.51 14.31 16.48
CA ARG A 132 -21.55 15.33 16.69
C ARG A 132 -21.04 16.49 17.54
N ASN A 133 -20.27 16.22 18.59
CA ASN A 133 -19.69 17.23 19.46
C ASN A 133 -18.62 18.06 18.74
N ALA A 134 -17.70 17.42 18.01
CA ALA A 134 -16.72 18.10 17.17
C ALA A 134 -17.36 18.95 16.06
N ALA A 135 -18.52 18.54 15.53
CA ALA A 135 -19.29 19.35 14.58
C ALA A 135 -19.95 20.58 15.24
N ARG A 136 -20.41 20.45 16.50
CA ARG A 136 -20.98 21.56 17.27
C ARG A 136 -19.91 22.60 17.61
N GLU A 137 -18.78 22.16 18.16
CA GLU A 137 -17.63 23.01 18.48
C GLU A 137 -17.13 23.76 17.24
N ARG A 138 -16.97 23.06 16.10
CA ARG A 138 -16.58 23.72 14.83
C ARG A 138 -17.53 24.84 14.43
N LYS A 139 -18.83 24.65 14.59
CA LYS A 139 -19.87 25.65 14.31
C LYS A 139 -19.83 26.82 15.29
N GLU A 140 -19.67 26.56 16.58
CA GLU A 140 -19.56 27.58 17.64
C GLU A 140 -18.32 28.46 17.45
N ASN A 141 -17.20 27.86 17.03
CA ASN A 141 -15.95 28.55 16.72
C ASN A 141 -15.90 29.21 15.33
N GLY A 142 -16.97 29.10 14.52
CA GLY A 142 -17.01 29.64 13.15
C GLY A 142 -16.03 28.97 12.17
N THR A 143 -15.59 27.75 12.45
CA THR A 143 -14.60 27.01 11.67
C THR A 143 -15.24 25.98 10.74
N GLU A 144 -14.91 26.03 9.46
CA GLU A 144 -15.39 25.06 8.46
C GLU A 144 -14.56 23.76 8.49
N TRP A 145 -15.23 22.63 8.25
CA TRP A 145 -14.54 21.36 7.99
C TRP A 145 -13.91 21.37 6.60
N LYS A 146 -12.62 21.05 6.50
CA LYS A 146 -11.87 21.01 5.25
C LYS A 146 -11.29 19.60 5.04
N PRO A 147 -11.72 18.86 4.00
CA PRO A 147 -11.17 17.54 3.71
C PRO A 147 -9.65 17.61 3.46
N LEU A 148 -8.93 16.62 3.96
CA LEU A 148 -7.46 16.59 3.94
C LEU A 148 -6.91 16.40 2.52
N LEU A 149 -7.36 15.35 1.83
CA LEU A 149 -6.77 14.88 0.57
C LEU A 149 -7.51 15.34 -0.70
N PHE A 150 -8.76 15.77 -0.57
CA PHE A 150 -9.63 16.12 -1.71
C PHE A 150 -10.11 17.56 -1.62
N GLN A 151 -10.33 18.17 -2.79
CA GLN A 151 -10.94 19.48 -2.94
C GLN A 151 -12.21 19.36 -3.78
N HIS A 152 -13.25 20.10 -3.40
CA HIS A 152 -14.49 20.18 -4.18
C HIS A 152 -14.35 21.30 -5.21
N ASP A 153 -14.64 20.99 -6.47
CA ASP A 153 -14.78 21.98 -7.53
C ASP A 153 -16.26 22.36 -7.64
N ALA A 154 -16.58 23.58 -7.23
CA ALA A 154 -17.95 24.09 -7.23
C ALA A 154 -18.55 24.32 -8.63
N VAL A 155 -17.73 24.33 -9.69
CA VAL A 155 -18.18 24.54 -11.08
C VAL A 155 -18.60 23.22 -11.72
N THR A 156 -17.77 22.18 -11.58
CA THR A 156 -18.06 20.83 -12.10
C THR A 156 -18.88 19.98 -11.12
N ASN A 157 -18.95 20.39 -9.85
CA ASN A 157 -19.47 19.63 -8.72
C ASN A 157 -18.71 18.31 -8.45
N GLU A 158 -17.44 18.24 -8.87
CA GLU A 158 -16.58 17.07 -8.72
C GLU A 158 -15.66 17.18 -7.49
N TRP A 159 -15.18 16.03 -7.00
CA TRP A 159 -14.12 15.97 -6.01
C TRP A 159 -12.80 15.58 -6.68
N ARG A 160 -11.83 16.50 -6.65
CA ARG A 160 -10.49 16.29 -7.20
C ARG A 160 -9.50 15.96 -6.09
N TYR A 161 -8.59 15.04 -6.36
CA TYR A 161 -7.51 14.70 -5.43
C TYR A 161 -6.44 15.79 -5.51
N LYS A 162 -6.02 16.34 -4.36
CA LYS A 162 -5.14 17.54 -4.33
C LYS A 162 -3.72 17.30 -4.86
N TYR A 163 -3.31 16.04 -4.94
CA TYR A 163 -1.95 15.62 -5.31
C TYR A 163 -1.97 14.71 -6.53
N GLU A 164 -2.91 14.94 -7.46
CA GLU A 164 -3.01 14.15 -8.70
C GLU A 164 -1.79 14.35 -9.60
N ASP A 165 -1.02 13.28 -9.83
CA ASP A 165 -0.02 13.22 -10.89
C ASP A 165 -0.61 12.46 -12.08
N LEU A 166 -0.99 13.21 -13.12
CA LEU A 166 -1.58 12.68 -14.34
C LEU A 166 -0.53 12.42 -15.44
N ARG A 167 0.77 12.56 -15.13
CA ARG A 167 1.83 12.23 -16.07
C ARG A 167 1.84 10.71 -16.34
N PRO A 168 2.09 10.28 -17.59
CA PRO A 168 2.43 8.88 -17.86
C PRO A 168 3.67 8.46 -17.07
N TRP A 169 3.69 7.21 -16.62
CA TRP A 169 4.87 6.59 -16.03
C TRP A 169 6.06 6.63 -17.01
N ASP A 170 7.21 7.11 -16.55
CA ASP A 170 8.47 7.13 -17.31
C ASP A 170 9.33 5.92 -16.92
N PRO A 171 9.49 4.88 -17.76
CA PRO A 171 10.28 3.69 -17.42
C PRO A 171 11.78 3.95 -17.22
N LEU A 172 12.29 5.10 -17.69
CA LEU A 172 13.69 5.48 -17.52
C LEU A 172 13.91 6.15 -16.16
N ASN A 173 13.02 7.07 -15.78
CA ASN A 173 13.18 7.89 -14.57
C ASN A 173 12.43 7.34 -13.36
N ASP A 174 11.24 6.79 -13.52
CA ASP A 174 10.41 6.33 -12.39
C ASP A 174 10.83 4.92 -11.93
N ILE A 175 10.96 4.73 -10.62
CA ILE A 175 11.41 3.47 -10.00
C ILE A 175 10.26 2.77 -9.27
N ALA A 176 9.52 3.50 -8.44
CA ALA A 176 8.38 3.00 -7.68
C ALA A 176 7.41 4.13 -7.35
N GLN A 177 6.12 3.82 -7.25
CA GLN A 177 5.14 4.67 -6.56
C GLN A 177 4.85 4.10 -5.17
N PHE A 178 4.72 4.99 -4.18
CA PHE A 178 4.36 4.65 -2.82
C PHE A 178 3.40 5.70 -2.24
N GLU A 179 2.68 5.32 -1.20
CA GLU A 179 1.77 6.19 -0.47
C GLU A 179 2.45 6.67 0.82
N LYS A 180 2.21 7.94 1.18
CA LYS A 180 2.62 8.51 2.47
C LYS A 180 1.62 9.58 2.94
N ASN A 181 0.96 9.36 4.08
CA ASN A 181 -0.04 10.25 4.66
C ASN A 181 -1.22 10.58 3.71
N GLY A 182 -1.63 9.61 2.90
CA GLY A 182 -2.63 9.76 1.83
C GLY A 182 -2.11 10.44 0.56
N ILE A 183 -0.81 10.71 0.46
CA ILE A 183 -0.16 11.33 -0.70
C ILE A 183 0.56 10.26 -1.51
N LEU A 184 0.20 10.08 -2.79
CA LEU A 184 0.96 9.25 -3.72
C LEU A 184 2.22 9.98 -4.15
N GLN A 185 3.38 9.30 -4.09
CA GLN A 185 4.69 9.85 -4.43
C GLN A 185 5.41 8.89 -5.38
N THR A 186 5.99 9.43 -6.45
CA THR A 186 6.87 8.69 -7.37
C THR A 186 8.32 8.86 -6.94
N MET A 187 9.05 7.75 -6.82
CA MET A 187 10.49 7.74 -6.56
C MET A 187 11.24 7.75 -7.89
N GLU A 188 11.88 8.87 -8.22
CA GLU A 188 12.61 9.07 -9.46
C GLU A 188 14.12 8.75 -9.33
N ARG A 189 14.76 8.35 -10.43
CA ARG A 189 16.22 8.17 -10.54
C ARG A 189 16.90 9.54 -10.57
N HIS A 190 17.26 10.08 -9.41
CA HIS A 190 18.19 11.20 -9.35
C HIS A 190 19.58 10.81 -9.85
N LEU A 191 19.79 10.94 -11.17
CA LEU A 191 21.11 11.13 -11.74
C LEU A 191 21.69 12.41 -11.16
N SER A 192 22.69 12.27 -10.28
CA SER A 192 23.42 13.41 -9.71
C SER A 192 24.30 14.05 -10.78
N THR A 193 23.70 14.91 -11.62
CA THR A 193 24.44 15.80 -12.52
C THR A 193 25.43 16.59 -11.68
N GLY A 194 26.71 16.48 -12.05
CA GLY A 194 27.83 16.77 -11.17
C GLY A 194 27.87 18.19 -10.58
N MET A 195 28.56 18.28 -9.45
CA MET A 195 28.81 19.50 -8.68
C MET A 195 29.09 20.72 -9.57
N SER A 196 28.45 21.85 -9.22
CA SER A 196 28.74 23.16 -9.81
C SER A 196 30.22 23.50 -9.69
N ALA A 197 30.94 23.42 -10.81
CA ALA A 197 32.36 23.78 -10.91
C ALA A 197 32.53 25.31 -10.81
N LYS A 198 32.45 25.84 -9.60
CA LYS A 198 32.82 27.24 -9.32
C LYS A 198 34.30 27.36 -8.93
N ASP A 199 34.98 28.04 -9.84
CA ASP A 199 36.16 28.89 -9.64
C ASP A 199 37.55 28.23 -9.54
N CYS A 200 38.37 28.46 -10.58
CA CYS A 200 39.51 29.36 -10.40
C CYS A 200 40.05 29.86 -11.75
N ARG A 201 40.24 31.19 -11.89
CA ARG A 201 40.78 31.84 -13.10
C ARG A 201 42.31 32.00 -13.08
N ARG A 202 42.95 31.68 -14.22
CA ARG A 202 44.25 32.21 -14.74
C ARG A 202 45.55 31.95 -13.96
N ARG A 203 46.54 31.35 -14.64
CA ARG A 203 47.74 32.06 -15.18
C ARG A 203 48.50 31.17 -16.19
N LYS A 204 49.54 31.74 -16.85
CA LYS A 204 50.10 31.33 -18.15
C LYS A 204 51.63 31.23 -18.11
N ALA A 205 52.20 30.11 -18.56
CA ALA A 205 53.54 29.90 -19.16
C ALA A 205 53.57 28.44 -19.69
N SER A 206 53.77 28.19 -20.98
CA SER A 206 55.07 28.09 -21.68
C SER A 206 55.86 26.84 -21.27
N ASP A 207 55.88 25.79 -22.11
CA ASP A 207 57.02 25.51 -23.01
C ASP A 207 56.77 24.30 -23.95
N GLN A 208 57.38 24.37 -25.13
CA GLN A 208 57.52 23.37 -26.20
C GLN A 208 59.05 23.05 -26.29
N PRO A 209 59.58 22.02 -27.02
CA PRO A 209 59.07 21.58 -28.33
C PRO A 209 59.27 20.11 -28.80
N SER A 210 58.67 19.80 -29.96
CA SER A 210 59.14 18.83 -31.00
C SER A 210 59.06 17.31 -30.67
N ASN A 211 58.93 16.34 -31.58
CA ASN A 211 58.99 16.19 -33.06
C ASN A 211 57.99 15.04 -33.47
N HIS A 212 57.14 15.11 -34.51
CA HIS A 212 57.34 14.94 -35.97
C HIS A 212 56.81 13.56 -36.51
N SER A 213 55.83 13.60 -37.45
CA SER A 213 55.51 12.60 -38.54
C SER A 213 55.28 11.10 -38.22
N GLN A 214 54.54 10.28 -39.00
CA GLN A 214 53.61 10.43 -40.14
C GLN A 214 52.73 9.14 -40.27
N ASN A 215 51.68 9.24 -41.10
CA ASN A 215 50.80 8.23 -41.70
C ASN A 215 51.28 6.76 -41.77
N THR A 216 50.35 5.79 -41.71
CA THR A 216 49.96 4.93 -42.87
C THR A 216 48.74 4.05 -42.60
N GLU A 217 48.16 3.55 -43.70
CA GLU A 217 46.91 2.79 -43.78
C GLU A 217 47.14 1.26 -43.67
N SER A 218 46.10 0.48 -43.34
CA SER A 218 45.55 -0.58 -44.21
C SER A 218 44.62 -1.55 -43.47
N SER A 219 43.70 -2.15 -44.23
CA SER A 219 42.64 -3.05 -43.77
C SER A 219 42.83 -4.46 -44.30
N CYS A 220 42.47 -5.49 -43.52
CA CYS A 220 41.95 -6.81 -43.93
C CYS A 220 41.75 -7.68 -42.67
N SER A 221 40.94 -8.74 -42.58
CA SER A 221 39.74 -9.23 -43.28
C SER A 221 39.39 -10.58 -42.63
N THR A 222 38.11 -10.95 -42.63
CA THR A 222 37.44 -12.17 -42.10
C THR A 222 37.74 -13.45 -42.94
N PRO A 223 37.11 -14.65 -42.75
CA PRO A 223 36.27 -15.22 -41.67
C PRO A 223 36.52 -16.76 -41.35
N GLU A 224 35.53 -17.41 -40.71
CA GLU A 224 35.19 -18.87 -40.72
C GLU A 224 36.09 -19.86 -39.94
N SER A 225 35.65 -21.03 -39.42
CA SER A 225 34.41 -21.62 -38.81
C SER A 225 34.52 -23.15 -38.95
N VAL A 226 33.83 -23.95 -38.12
CA VAL A 226 33.32 -25.36 -38.33
C VAL A 226 33.26 -26.21 -37.02
N GLN A 227 32.02 -26.45 -36.57
CA GLN A 227 31.37 -27.67 -35.99
C GLN A 227 32.01 -28.45 -34.79
N GLU A 228 31.28 -28.56 -33.65
CA GLU A 228 30.44 -29.71 -33.18
C GLU A 228 31.27 -30.91 -32.63
N LEU A 229 31.02 -31.58 -31.51
CA LEU A 229 29.89 -31.78 -30.57
C LEU A 229 30.46 -31.82 -29.11
N SER A 230 29.73 -31.84 -27.99
CA SER A 230 28.37 -31.42 -27.55
C SER A 230 28.23 -31.79 -26.05
N ASP A 231 27.38 -31.10 -25.27
CA ASP A 231 26.55 -31.63 -24.14
C ASP A 231 25.78 -30.49 -23.41
N ASP A 232 24.66 -30.86 -22.79
CA ASP A 232 23.61 -29.98 -22.24
C ASP A 232 23.93 -29.42 -20.85
N ASP A 233 23.95 -28.08 -20.70
CA ASP A 233 23.56 -27.40 -19.45
C ASP A 233 23.37 -25.88 -19.66
N GLY A 234 22.32 -25.32 -19.08
CA GLY A 234 21.84 -23.98 -19.45
C GLY A 234 22.63 -22.79 -18.90
N LYS A 235 22.91 -21.78 -19.74
CA LYS A 235 23.22 -20.42 -19.26
C LYS A 235 22.89 -19.29 -20.24
N TYR A 236 22.32 -18.22 -19.71
CA TYR A 236 22.19 -16.93 -20.40
C TYR A 236 23.57 -16.37 -20.79
N LEU A 237 23.65 -15.74 -21.97
CA LEU A 237 24.85 -15.08 -22.48
C LEU A 237 25.40 -14.04 -21.50
N GLY A 238 26.62 -14.28 -21.02
CA GLY A 238 27.41 -13.29 -20.28
C GLY A 238 28.28 -12.48 -21.23
N PHE A 239 28.08 -11.16 -21.28
CA PHE A 239 28.98 -10.23 -21.94
C PHE A 239 29.86 -9.54 -20.89
N GLU A 240 31.00 -10.15 -20.54
CA GLU A 240 31.99 -9.53 -19.67
C GLU A 240 32.95 -8.62 -20.47
N SER A 241 32.59 -7.34 -20.56
CA SER A 241 33.58 -6.27 -20.71
C SER A 241 33.66 -5.52 -19.39
N LEU A 242 34.67 -5.84 -18.56
CA LEU A 242 34.82 -5.24 -17.22
C LEU A 242 35.11 -3.74 -17.28
N CYS A 243 34.05 -2.95 -17.14
CA CYS A 243 34.13 -1.59 -16.63
C CYS A 243 34.53 -1.63 -15.14
N THR A 244 35.76 -1.24 -14.82
CA THR A 244 36.30 -1.24 -13.43
C THR A 244 35.58 -0.26 -12.50
N GLN A 245 34.83 0.69 -13.04
CA GLN A 245 33.91 1.55 -12.27
C GLN A 245 32.61 0.80 -11.90
N CYS A 246 32.03 0.08 -12.87
CA CYS A 246 30.78 -0.65 -12.75
C CYS A 246 30.87 -1.84 -11.76
N GLY A 247 32.04 -2.50 -11.71
CA GLY A 247 32.32 -3.51 -10.68
C GLY A 247 32.37 -2.95 -9.25
N LYS A 248 32.84 -1.70 -9.08
CA LYS A 248 32.85 -1.03 -7.77
C LYS A 248 31.44 -0.64 -7.34
N GLU A 249 30.62 -0.13 -8.25
CA GLU A 249 29.22 0.20 -7.97
C GLU A 249 28.39 -1.04 -7.59
N MET A 250 28.58 -2.17 -8.28
CA MET A 250 27.92 -3.43 -7.91
C MET A 250 28.39 -3.96 -6.54
N ASN A 251 29.65 -3.79 -6.18
CA ASN A 251 30.14 -4.17 -4.84
C ASN A 251 29.61 -3.22 -3.75
N HIS A 252 29.59 -1.91 -3.99
CA HIS A 252 29.00 -0.92 -3.08
C HIS A 252 27.49 -1.17 -2.87
N LEU A 253 26.76 -1.57 -3.91
CA LEU A 253 25.35 -1.95 -3.79
C LEU A 253 25.15 -3.22 -2.94
N LYS A 254 26.05 -4.22 -3.07
CA LYS A 254 26.06 -5.42 -2.21
C LYS A 254 26.40 -5.08 -0.75
N GLU A 255 27.33 -4.17 -0.52
CA GLU A 255 27.70 -3.67 0.81
C GLU A 255 26.53 -2.93 1.47
N ILE A 256 25.86 -2.03 0.74
CA ILE A 256 24.62 -1.36 1.21
C ILE A 256 23.54 -2.39 1.53
N HIS A 257 23.28 -3.35 0.64
CA HIS A 257 22.26 -4.39 0.87
C HIS A 257 22.59 -5.25 2.11
N SER A 258 23.86 -5.61 2.29
CA SER A 258 24.34 -6.31 3.49
C SER A 258 24.16 -5.48 4.78
N ALA A 259 24.44 -4.17 4.72
CA ALA A 259 24.24 -3.25 5.82
C ALA A 259 22.75 -3.09 6.18
N VAL A 260 21.87 -2.97 5.19
CA VAL A 260 20.41 -2.90 5.39
C VAL A 260 19.88 -4.17 6.04
N LEU A 261 20.27 -5.36 5.57
CA LEU A 261 19.90 -6.63 6.20
C LEU A 261 20.43 -6.75 7.64
N SER A 262 21.65 -6.26 7.89
CA SER A 262 22.25 -6.24 9.23
C SER A 262 21.49 -5.30 10.19
N LEU A 263 21.05 -4.13 9.70
CA LEU A 263 20.22 -3.19 10.44
C LEU A 263 18.82 -3.73 10.72
N GLN A 264 18.17 -4.37 9.74
CA GLN A 264 16.88 -5.04 9.94
C GLN A 264 16.97 -6.15 11.00
N LYS A 265 18.03 -6.96 10.96
CA LYS A 265 18.30 -7.98 11.99
C LYS A 265 18.53 -7.35 13.37
N ALA A 266 19.32 -6.28 13.46
CA ALA A 266 19.53 -5.55 14.70
C ALA A 266 18.22 -4.95 15.26
N GLN A 267 17.36 -4.40 14.40
CA GLN A 267 16.03 -3.92 14.80
C GLN A 267 15.13 -5.06 15.33
N GLN A 268 15.12 -6.22 14.67
CA GLN A 268 14.39 -7.40 15.14
C GLN A 268 14.91 -7.90 16.49
N ASP A 269 16.24 -7.95 16.68
CA ASP A 269 16.85 -8.34 17.95
C ASP A 269 16.58 -7.31 19.06
N ILE A 270 16.58 -6.00 18.76
CA ILE A 270 16.14 -4.94 19.69
C ILE A 270 14.68 -5.13 20.07
N HIS A 271 13.79 -5.38 19.11
CA HIS A 271 12.35 -5.59 19.36
C HIS A 271 12.10 -6.87 20.18
N ARG A 272 12.86 -7.95 19.91
CA ARG A 272 12.86 -9.19 20.70
C ARG A 272 13.38 -8.97 22.12
N ASN A 273 14.43 -8.17 22.28
CA ASN A 273 14.98 -7.83 23.59
C ASN A 273 14.01 -6.94 24.39
N LEU A 274 13.43 -5.90 23.77
CA LEU A 274 12.42 -5.04 24.38
C LEU A 274 11.16 -5.82 24.79
N SER A 275 10.64 -6.71 23.94
CA SER A 275 9.52 -7.57 24.31
C SER A 275 9.88 -8.58 25.41
N SER A 276 11.12 -9.09 25.45
CA SER A 276 11.60 -9.92 26.57
C SER A 276 11.77 -9.12 27.88
N LEU A 277 12.20 -7.86 27.79
CA LEU A 277 12.36 -6.95 28.92
C LEU A 277 11.00 -6.50 29.45
N ASN A 278 10.03 -6.23 28.58
CA ASN A 278 8.64 -5.98 28.97
C ASN A 278 8.02 -7.22 29.61
N LYS A 279 8.20 -8.43 29.07
CA LYS A 279 7.75 -9.68 29.73
C LYS A 279 8.41 -9.88 31.09
N LYS A 280 9.73 -9.65 31.21
CA LYS A 280 10.45 -9.69 32.50
C LYS A 280 10.00 -8.60 33.46
N SER A 281 9.69 -7.39 32.97
CA SER A 281 9.14 -6.28 33.76
C SER A 281 7.74 -6.62 34.27
N PHE A 282 6.87 -7.20 33.43
CA PHE A 282 5.57 -7.71 33.85
C PHE A 282 5.67 -8.89 34.84
N HIS A 283 6.65 -9.79 34.71
CA HIS A 283 6.91 -10.80 35.75
C HIS A 283 7.49 -10.22 37.05
N ARG A 284 8.32 -9.17 36.97
CA ARG A 284 8.86 -8.47 38.16
C ARG A 284 7.80 -7.62 38.85
N LYS A 285 6.83 -7.08 38.11
CA LYS A 285 5.65 -6.37 38.63
C LYS A 285 4.54 -7.33 39.08
N GLY A 286 4.50 -8.53 38.52
CA GLY A 286 3.59 -9.64 38.88
C GLY A 286 4.03 -10.49 40.07
N SER A 287 5.18 -10.19 40.70
CA SER A 287 5.66 -10.87 41.92
C SER A 287 5.71 -9.95 43.14
N SER A 288 5.38 -8.67 43.00
CA SER A 288 5.34 -7.70 44.12
C SER A 288 4.49 -6.49 43.74
N GLY A 289 3.17 -6.61 43.89
CA GLY A 289 2.25 -5.52 43.55
C GLY A 289 0.77 -5.91 43.56
N SER A 290 0.16 -5.80 44.74
CA SER A 290 -1.29 -5.88 45.00
C SER A 290 -1.94 -7.28 45.18
N PHE A 291 -2.86 -7.34 46.14
CA PHE A 291 -3.90 -8.36 46.40
C PHE A 291 -3.64 -9.66 47.17
N LEU A 292 -2.52 -9.86 47.88
CA LEU A 292 -2.50 -10.75 49.06
C LEU A 292 -1.66 -10.15 50.20
N LEU A 293 -2.30 -9.35 51.05
CA LEU A 293 -1.72 -8.99 52.36
C LEU A 293 -1.94 -10.18 53.29
N ASP A 294 -0.89 -10.99 53.47
CA ASP A 294 -0.92 -12.26 54.20
C ASP A 294 -1.52 -12.09 55.62
N SER A 295 -2.27 -13.10 56.08
CA SER A 295 -2.81 -13.18 57.44
C SER A 295 -1.73 -12.96 58.51
N ARG A 296 -0.49 -13.38 58.20
CA ARG A 296 0.69 -13.15 59.04
C ARG A 296 1.07 -11.68 59.16
N CYS A 297 0.89 -10.86 58.11
CA CYS A 297 1.16 -9.43 58.17
C CYS A 297 0.16 -8.71 59.08
N TRP A 298 -1.13 -9.03 58.99
CA TRP A 298 -2.14 -8.51 59.91
C TRP A 298 -1.87 -8.93 61.37
N PHE A 299 -1.52 -10.20 61.60
CA PHE A 299 -1.18 -10.70 62.94
C PHE A 299 0.05 -9.97 63.53
N LEU A 300 1.11 -9.78 62.74
CA LEU A 300 2.30 -9.03 63.17
C LEU A 300 2.00 -7.55 63.42
N LEU A 301 1.10 -6.93 62.64
CA LEU A 301 0.70 -5.54 62.83
C LEU A 301 -0.15 -5.36 64.10
N CYS A 302 -1.04 -6.32 64.40
CA CYS A 302 -1.73 -6.39 65.70
C CYS A 302 -0.77 -6.57 66.88
N ILE A 303 0.24 -7.45 66.76
CA ILE A 303 1.29 -7.59 67.79
C ILE A 303 2.03 -6.25 67.97
N PHE A 304 2.45 -5.59 66.88
CA PHE A 304 3.17 -4.31 66.96
C PHE A 304 2.34 -3.21 67.64
N LEU A 305 1.04 -3.10 67.32
CA LEU A 305 0.14 -2.14 67.95
C LEU A 305 -0.10 -2.45 69.43
N THR A 306 -0.27 -3.72 69.81
CA THR A 306 -0.41 -4.10 71.23
C THR A 306 0.89 -3.87 72.02
N CYS A 307 2.06 -4.12 71.43
CA CYS A 307 3.35 -3.76 72.03
C CYS A 307 3.51 -2.24 72.16
N GLN A 308 3.14 -1.44 71.16
CA GLN A 308 3.19 0.03 71.26
C GLN A 308 2.23 0.58 72.32
N LEU A 309 1.03 0.00 72.47
CA LEU A 309 0.09 0.37 73.54
C LEU A 309 0.64 -0.01 74.92
N PHE A 310 1.23 -1.21 75.07
CA PHE A 310 1.86 -1.65 76.31
C PHE A 310 3.05 -0.78 76.70
N ILE A 311 3.93 -0.43 75.74
CA ILE A 311 5.07 0.46 75.97
C ILE A 311 4.59 1.87 76.37
N ASN A 312 3.56 2.43 75.74
CA ASN A 312 2.97 3.72 76.13
C ASN A 312 2.21 3.69 77.47
N TYR A 313 1.81 2.51 77.94
CA TYR A 313 1.17 2.32 79.25
C TYR A 313 2.18 2.12 80.39
N VAL A 314 3.35 1.52 80.09
CA VAL A 314 4.40 1.21 81.09
C VAL A 314 5.47 2.30 81.19
N LEU A 315 5.69 3.12 80.14
CA LEU A 315 6.65 4.23 80.13
C LEU A 315 5.97 5.61 80.32
N LYS A 316 4.92 5.67 81.15
CA LYS A 316 4.19 6.89 81.49
C LYS A 316 3.95 6.98 83.00
#